data_AF-A0A5R9AE35-F1
#
_entry.id   AF-A0A5R9AE35-F1
#
_cell.length_a   1.000
_cell.length_b   1.000
_cell.length_c   1.000
_cell.angle_alpha   90.00
_cell.angle_beta   90.00
_cell.angle_gamma   90.00
#
_symmetry.space_group_name_H-M   'P 1'
#
loop_
_entity.id
_entity.type
_entity.pdbx_description
1 polymer ?
#
loop_
_entity_poly.entity_id
_entity_poly.type
_entity_poly.pdbx_seq_one_letter_code
_entity_poly.pdbx_strand_id
1 'polypeptide(L)'
;MGLGDLLDQLNELILTAASGWWTLIGLFVFCVGDGVFPVLPSDALVVGLGSVQDSPGTPHWMWVVLVAAGGAVLGDFIAWNLGRWIGTHRFEWMRQPTPQKTLVWARHELDKRGVLLIFVGRFIPGARVAINFVAGSTQFSLRRFLLIDGAASLLWAGWLTGLGMIGEALIGNMLIAMAVGIGVAIVLGWISERLFKLFTAWLDRRGYHLDPEGYQDIGEVPVEPPIHLRRRPRNPRHDDDAS
;
A
#
# COMPACT_ATOMS: atom_id res chain seq x y z
N MET A 1 -20.57 36.14 -16.88
CA MET A 1 -19.69 34.98 -17.12
C MET A 1 -20.61 33.78 -17.27
N GLY A 2 -20.72 33.24 -18.48
CA GLY A 2 -21.58 32.07 -18.74
C GLY A 2 -20.95 30.80 -18.18
N LEU A 3 -21.75 29.76 -17.98
CA LEU A 3 -21.25 28.43 -17.61
C LEU A 3 -20.30 27.88 -18.69
N GLY A 4 -20.57 28.15 -19.97
CA GLY A 4 -19.68 27.77 -21.08
C GLY A 4 -18.29 28.40 -20.96
N ASP A 5 -18.23 29.73 -20.79
CA ASP A 5 -16.96 30.45 -20.60
C ASP A 5 -16.15 29.91 -19.42
N LEU A 6 -16.83 29.53 -18.32
CA LEU A 6 -16.18 28.94 -17.15
C LEU A 6 -15.56 27.57 -17.49
N LEU A 7 -16.30 26.71 -18.20
CA LEU A 7 -15.82 25.38 -18.57
C LEU A 7 -14.64 25.46 -19.54
N ASP A 8 -14.66 26.41 -20.47
CA ASP A 8 -13.56 26.63 -21.40
C ASP A 8 -12.30 27.13 -20.68
N GLN A 9 -12.45 28.06 -19.72
CA GLN A 9 -11.32 28.49 -18.88
C GLN A 9 -10.75 27.36 -18.03
N LEU A 10 -11.61 26.51 -17.48
CA LEU A 10 -11.16 25.33 -16.72
C LEU A 10 -10.38 24.36 -17.60
N ASN A 11 -10.84 24.12 -18.83
CA ASN A 11 -10.12 23.29 -19.80
C ASN A 11 -8.73 23.86 -20.09
N GLU A 12 -8.64 25.15 -20.39
CA GLU A 12 -7.38 25.81 -20.71
C GLU A 12 -6.41 25.78 -19.53
N LEU A 13 -6.90 25.98 -18.31
CA LEU A 13 -6.10 25.88 -17.07
C LEU A 13 -5.56 24.47 -16.85
N ILE A 14 -6.41 23.44 -17.00
CA ILE A 14 -6.01 22.03 -16.85
C ILE A 14 -4.94 21.68 -17.88
N LEU A 15 -5.14 22.05 -19.15
CA LEU A 15 -4.20 21.78 -20.23
C LEU A 15 -2.87 22.51 -20.04
N THR A 16 -2.91 23.77 -19.60
CA THR A 16 -1.70 24.55 -19.28
C THR A 16 -0.93 23.91 -18.12
N ALA A 17 -1.64 23.43 -17.09
CA ALA A 17 -1.03 22.75 -15.96
C ALA A 17 -0.50 21.35 -16.34
N ALA A 18 -1.18 20.64 -17.24
CA ALA A 18 -0.80 19.30 -17.68
C ALA A 18 0.35 19.28 -18.69
N SER A 19 0.50 20.35 -19.49
CA SER A 19 1.60 20.52 -20.45
C SER A 19 2.86 21.15 -19.84
N GLY A 20 2.81 21.48 -18.54
CA GLY A 20 3.95 22.03 -17.82
C GLY A 20 5.12 21.04 -17.75
N TRP A 21 6.35 21.54 -17.89
CA TRP A 21 7.55 20.73 -17.65
C TRP A 21 7.60 20.15 -16.21
N TRP A 22 6.90 20.79 -15.28
CA TRP A 22 6.79 20.40 -13.88
C TRP A 22 5.73 19.31 -13.64
N THR A 23 4.85 19.00 -14.59
CA THR A 23 3.69 18.11 -14.38
C THR A 23 4.11 16.73 -13.89
N LEU A 24 5.11 16.12 -14.52
CA LEU A 24 5.62 14.81 -14.10
C LEU A 24 6.31 14.88 -12.73
N ILE A 25 7.00 15.97 -12.43
CA ILE A 25 7.63 16.17 -11.11
C ILE A 25 6.55 16.31 -10.04
N GLY A 26 5.50 17.09 -10.31
CA GLY A 26 4.35 17.26 -9.43
C GLY A 26 3.65 15.93 -9.18
N LEU A 27 3.35 15.18 -10.25
CA LEU A 27 2.78 13.83 -10.17
C LEU A 27 3.63 12.92 -9.27
N PHE A 28 4.94 12.87 -9.51
CA PHE A 28 5.86 12.08 -8.71
C PHE A 28 5.79 12.43 -7.22
N VAL A 29 5.89 13.72 -6.89
CA VAL A 29 5.87 14.21 -5.50
C VAL A 29 4.53 13.88 -4.82
N PHE A 30 3.41 14.04 -5.53
CA PHE A 30 2.10 13.66 -5.01
C PHE A 30 2.00 12.15 -4.75
N CYS A 31 2.49 11.30 -5.68
CA CYS A 31 2.51 9.85 -5.49
C CYS A 31 3.44 9.41 -4.33
N VAL A 32 4.60 10.04 -4.17
CA VAL A 32 5.50 9.80 -3.02
C VAL A 32 4.82 10.18 -1.72
N GLY A 33 4.24 11.38 -1.68
CA GLY A 33 3.55 11.88 -0.49
C GLY A 33 2.37 11.01 -0.12
N ASP A 34 1.63 10.48 -1.10
CA ASP A 34 0.46 9.63 -0.90
C ASP A 34 0.83 8.29 -0.24
N GLY A 35 2.01 7.73 -0.56
CA GLY A 35 2.55 6.54 0.11
C GLY A 35 2.81 6.71 1.61
N VAL A 36 3.03 7.96 2.07
CA VAL A 36 3.26 8.29 3.48
C VAL A 36 2.00 8.84 4.15
N PHE A 37 1.26 9.70 3.44
CA PHE A 37 0.05 10.37 3.90
C PHE A 37 -1.06 10.14 2.86
N PRO A 38 -1.98 9.18 3.09
CA PRO A 38 -3.02 8.80 2.13
C PRO A 38 -4.17 9.82 2.04
N VAL A 39 -3.82 11.10 1.91
CA VAL A 39 -4.71 12.27 1.84
C VAL A 39 -4.52 12.99 0.51
N LEU A 40 -3.44 12.70 -0.20
CA LEU A 40 -3.13 13.37 -1.46
C LEU A 40 -3.99 12.79 -2.59
N PRO A 41 -4.57 13.63 -3.47
CA PRO A 41 -5.42 13.19 -4.57
C PRO A 41 -4.61 12.61 -5.75
N SER A 42 -3.68 11.70 -5.47
CA SER A 42 -2.80 11.04 -6.45
C SER A 42 -3.62 10.30 -7.52
N ASP A 43 -4.66 9.58 -7.10
CA ASP A 43 -5.57 8.84 -7.99
C ASP A 43 -6.22 9.77 -9.03
N ALA A 44 -6.73 10.92 -8.57
CA ALA A 44 -7.40 11.88 -9.44
C ALA A 44 -6.42 12.53 -10.43
N LEU A 45 -5.19 12.79 -10.01
CA LEU A 45 -4.14 13.32 -10.89
C LEU A 45 -3.76 12.31 -11.99
N VAL A 46 -3.62 11.03 -11.65
CA VAL A 46 -3.29 9.98 -12.64
C VAL A 46 -4.41 9.82 -13.66
N VAL A 47 -5.67 9.76 -13.21
CA VAL A 47 -6.83 9.71 -14.11
C VAL A 47 -6.91 10.95 -14.98
N GLY A 48 -6.75 12.13 -14.38
CA GLY A 48 -6.81 13.41 -15.10
C GLY A 48 -5.73 13.56 -16.16
N LEU A 49 -4.51 13.10 -15.87
CA LEU A 49 -3.43 13.09 -16.87
C LEU A 49 -3.67 12.04 -17.97
N GLY A 50 -4.34 10.93 -17.65
CA GLY A 50 -4.78 9.95 -18.62
C GLY A 50 -5.81 10.49 -19.61
N SER A 51 -6.74 11.34 -19.17
CA SER A 51 -7.80 11.91 -20.00
C SER A 51 -7.38 13.12 -20.85
N VAL A 52 -6.11 13.51 -20.79
CA VAL A 52 -5.55 14.62 -21.59
C VAL A 52 -4.38 14.17 -22.46
N GLN A 53 -4.16 12.86 -22.57
CA GLN A 53 -2.97 12.30 -23.20
C GLN A 53 -2.87 12.61 -24.71
N ASP A 54 -4.02 12.80 -25.37
CA ASP A 54 -4.10 13.10 -26.79
C ASP A 54 -4.05 14.62 -27.05
N SER A 55 -3.99 15.43 -25.99
CA SER A 55 -3.86 16.89 -26.09
C SER A 55 -2.42 17.31 -26.40
N PRO A 56 -2.20 18.33 -27.26
CA PRO A 56 -0.86 18.79 -27.59
C PRO A 56 -0.07 19.25 -26.36
N GLY A 57 1.18 18.77 -26.26
CA GLY A 57 2.13 19.20 -25.22
C GLY A 57 1.99 18.50 -23.87
N THR A 58 1.01 17.59 -23.69
CA THR A 58 0.88 16.81 -22.47
C THR A 58 1.84 15.61 -22.47
N PRO A 59 2.21 15.08 -21.29
CA PRO A 59 3.10 13.93 -21.20
C PRO A 59 2.43 12.66 -21.75
N HIS A 60 3.18 11.90 -22.53
CA HIS A 60 2.75 10.59 -23.03
C HIS A 60 2.34 9.67 -21.86
N TRP A 61 1.25 8.92 -22.02
CA TRP A 61 0.67 8.08 -20.97
C TRP A 61 1.67 7.12 -20.32
N MET A 62 2.62 6.57 -21.08
CA MET A 62 3.68 5.71 -20.53
C MET A 62 4.52 6.43 -19.45
N TRP A 63 4.83 7.71 -19.65
CA TRP A 63 5.57 8.49 -18.65
C TRP A 63 4.72 8.76 -17.43
N VAL A 64 3.43 9.05 -17.61
CA VAL A 64 2.48 9.19 -16.49
C VAL A 64 2.47 7.92 -15.65
N VAL A 65 2.35 6.75 -16.28
CA VAL A 65 2.35 5.44 -15.60
C VAL A 65 3.67 5.19 -14.87
N LEU A 66 4.81 5.35 -15.53
CA LEU A 66 6.12 5.07 -14.95
C LEU A 66 6.45 6.01 -13.79
N VAL A 67 6.13 7.30 -13.93
CA VAL A 67 6.39 8.32 -12.91
C VAL A 67 5.47 8.15 -11.70
N ALA A 68 4.17 7.91 -11.94
CA ALA A 68 3.23 7.63 -10.86
C ALA A 68 3.59 6.35 -10.10
N ALA A 69 3.90 5.27 -10.82
CA ALA A 69 4.33 4.01 -10.21
C ALA A 69 5.65 4.20 -9.43
N GLY A 70 6.64 4.87 -10.02
CA GLY A 70 7.92 5.12 -9.36
C GLY A 70 7.79 5.98 -8.10
N GLY A 71 6.94 7.02 -8.14
CA GLY A 71 6.66 7.85 -6.98
C GLY A 71 5.99 7.06 -5.86
N ALA A 72 5.01 6.23 -6.21
CA ALA A 72 4.32 5.44 -5.21
C ALA A 72 5.22 4.36 -4.59
N VAL A 73 6.02 3.64 -5.39
CA VAL A 73 7.02 2.68 -4.88
C VAL A 73 8.00 3.37 -3.92
N LEU A 74 8.43 4.59 -4.23
CA LEU A 74 9.32 5.34 -3.35
C LEU A 74 8.61 5.74 -2.04
N GLY A 75 7.36 6.19 -2.09
CA GLY A 75 6.55 6.48 -0.90
C GLY A 75 6.36 5.24 -0.02
N ASP A 76 6.04 4.11 -0.63
CA ASP A 76 5.85 2.83 0.05
C ASP A 76 7.16 2.28 0.62
N PHE A 77 8.28 2.50 -0.07
CA PHE A 77 9.62 2.22 0.45
C PHE A 77 9.95 3.08 1.67
N ILE A 78 9.55 4.36 1.70
CA ILE A 78 9.74 5.22 2.88
C ILE A 78 8.95 4.65 4.06
N ALA A 79 7.70 4.24 3.86
CA ALA A 79 6.88 3.62 4.91
C ALA A 79 7.49 2.30 5.42
N TRP A 80 7.98 1.46 4.50
CA TRP A 80 8.70 0.23 4.84
C TRP A 80 9.99 0.52 5.62
N ASN A 81 10.79 1.49 5.19
CA ASN A 81 12.04 1.83 5.85
C ASN A 81 11.80 2.44 7.24
N LEU A 82 10.72 3.23 7.40
CA LEU A 82 10.31 3.76 8.69
C LEU A 82 9.91 2.64 9.64
N GLY A 83 9.15 1.65 9.17
CA GLY A 83 8.82 0.44 9.93
C GLY A 83 10.07 -0.36 10.32
N ARG A 84 11.04 -0.47 9.42
CA ARG A 84 12.32 -1.16 9.66
C ARG A 84 13.19 -0.43 10.69
N TRP A 85 13.25 0.89 10.64
CA TRP A 85 14.08 1.71 11.53
C TRP A 85 13.47 1.86 12.93
N ILE A 86 12.14 2.06 13.03
CA ILE A 86 11.44 2.07 14.32
C ILE A 86 11.45 0.67 14.93
N GLY A 87 11.32 -0.38 14.11
CA GLY A 87 11.27 -1.76 14.59
C GLY A 87 10.08 -2.01 15.52
N THR A 88 10.12 -3.13 16.25
CA THR A 88 9.02 -3.58 17.12
C THR A 88 9.20 -3.20 18.59
N HIS A 89 10.27 -2.48 18.94
CA HIS A 89 10.72 -2.30 20.33
C HIS A 89 11.04 -0.86 20.72
N ARG A 90 10.90 0.12 19.82
CA ARG A 90 11.39 1.49 20.06
C ARG A 90 10.45 2.35 20.91
N PHE A 91 9.17 2.04 20.97
CA PHE A 91 8.22 2.71 21.85
C PHE A 91 7.67 1.76 22.92
N GLU A 92 7.45 2.23 24.14
CA GLU A 92 6.96 1.42 25.27
C GLU A 92 5.63 0.71 24.97
N TRP A 93 4.73 1.37 24.21
CA TRP A 93 3.48 0.75 23.78
C TRP A 93 3.70 -0.43 22.82
N MET A 94 4.77 -0.44 22.01
CA MET A 94 5.11 -1.56 21.11
C MET A 94 5.80 -2.73 21.83
N ARG A 95 6.34 -2.49 23.04
CA ARG A 95 6.90 -3.52 23.92
C ARG A 95 5.82 -4.22 24.75
N GLN A 96 4.58 -3.75 24.68
CA GLN A 96 3.45 -4.44 25.27
C GLN A 96 3.22 -5.78 24.54
N PRO A 97 2.84 -6.85 25.26
CA PRO A 97 2.67 -8.17 24.69
C PRO A 97 1.63 -8.23 23.55
N THR A 98 0.63 -7.35 23.56
CA THR A 98 -0.44 -7.28 22.55
C THR A 98 0.09 -6.90 21.16
N PRO A 99 0.78 -5.76 20.95
CA PRO A 99 1.38 -5.43 19.66
C PRO A 99 2.47 -6.41 19.23
N GLN A 100 3.26 -6.98 20.16
CA GLN A 100 4.25 -8.02 19.84
C GLN A 100 3.61 -9.26 19.20
N LYS A 101 2.46 -9.69 19.69
CA LYS A 101 1.73 -10.87 19.18
C LYS A 101 1.00 -10.59 17.87
N THR A 102 0.47 -9.38 17.68
CA THR A 102 0.00 -8.90 16.36
C THR A 102 1.14 -8.84 15.34
N LEU A 103 2.33 -8.41 15.75
CA LEU A 103 3.53 -8.37 14.90
C LEU A 103 4.03 -9.77 14.53
N VAL A 104 3.96 -10.75 15.43
CA VAL A 104 4.30 -12.15 15.15
C VAL A 104 3.28 -12.79 14.20
N TRP A 105 1.99 -12.57 14.40
CA TRP A 105 0.95 -13.03 13.48
C TRP A 105 1.10 -12.38 12.10
N ALA A 106 1.29 -11.06 12.06
CA ALA A 106 1.49 -10.35 10.80
C ALA A 106 2.77 -10.80 10.08
N ARG A 107 3.83 -11.14 10.83
CA ARG A 107 5.04 -11.76 10.27
C ARG A 107 4.74 -13.12 9.65
N HIS A 108 4.00 -13.98 10.34
CA HIS A 108 3.61 -15.30 9.84
C HIS A 108 2.73 -15.20 8.59
N GLU A 109 1.81 -14.24 8.57
CA GLU A 109 0.91 -14.05 7.43
C GLU A 109 1.60 -13.34 6.26
N LEU A 110 2.58 -12.47 6.51
CA LEU A 110 3.48 -11.94 5.49
C LEU A 110 4.44 -13.01 4.94
N ASP A 111 4.90 -13.96 5.76
CA ASP A 111 5.75 -15.06 5.31
C ASP A 111 4.96 -16.06 4.45
N LYS A 112 3.68 -16.30 4.77
CA LYS A 112 2.81 -17.19 4.00
C LYS A 112 2.15 -16.54 2.79
N ARG A 113 1.72 -15.28 2.92
CA ARG A 113 0.87 -14.56 1.97
C ARG A 113 1.35 -13.13 1.67
N GLY A 114 2.61 -12.79 1.94
CA GLY A 114 3.14 -11.43 1.78
C GLY A 114 2.95 -10.86 0.38
N VAL A 115 3.05 -11.69 -0.66
CA VAL A 115 2.72 -11.30 -2.04
C VAL A 115 1.29 -10.78 -2.15
N LEU A 116 0.33 -11.55 -1.65
CA LEU A 116 -1.09 -11.18 -1.70
C LEU A 116 -1.38 -9.96 -0.81
N LEU A 117 -0.81 -9.91 0.39
CA LEU A 117 -1.06 -8.83 1.35
C LEU A 117 -0.53 -7.49 0.86
N ILE A 118 0.70 -7.42 0.36
CA ILE A 118 1.29 -6.19 -0.17
C ILE A 118 0.54 -5.76 -1.44
N PHE A 119 0.26 -6.71 -2.34
CA PHE A 119 -0.40 -6.41 -3.60
C PHE A 119 -1.85 -5.93 -3.42
N VAL A 120 -2.66 -6.67 -2.64
CA VAL A 120 -4.08 -6.31 -2.41
C VAL A 120 -4.18 -5.10 -1.48
N GLY A 121 -3.28 -5.01 -0.49
CA GLY A 121 -3.22 -3.88 0.45
C GLY A 121 -3.07 -2.53 -0.22
N ARG A 122 -2.42 -2.50 -1.40
CA ARG A 122 -2.26 -1.30 -2.21
C ARG A 122 -3.58 -0.67 -2.67
N PHE A 123 -4.59 -1.49 -2.95
CA PHE A 123 -5.90 -1.04 -3.43
C PHE A 123 -6.83 -0.58 -2.30
N ILE A 124 -6.39 -0.70 -1.04
CA ILE A 124 -7.16 -0.34 0.13
C ILE A 124 -6.50 0.90 0.76
N PRO A 125 -7.15 2.08 0.66
CA PRO A 125 -6.64 3.31 1.27
C PRO A 125 -6.32 3.11 2.76
N GLY A 126 -5.15 3.59 3.19
CA GLY A 126 -4.67 3.46 4.57
C GLY A 126 -4.11 2.08 4.95
N ALA A 127 -4.63 0.98 4.40
CA ALA A 127 -4.09 -0.36 4.66
C ALA A 127 -2.69 -0.53 4.09
N ARG A 128 -2.40 0.04 2.90
CA ARG A 128 -1.05 -0.01 2.31
C ARG A 128 0.02 0.53 3.25
N VAL A 129 -0.21 1.68 3.90
CA VAL A 129 0.76 2.31 4.81
C VAL A 129 1.01 1.41 6.01
N ALA A 130 -0.06 0.86 6.60
CA ALA A 130 0.06 -0.08 7.72
C ALA A 130 0.78 -1.38 7.32
N ILE A 131 0.43 -1.98 6.17
CA ILE A 131 1.04 -3.22 5.67
C ILE A 131 2.52 -3.00 5.35
N ASN A 132 2.86 -1.89 4.69
CA ASN A 132 4.25 -1.55 4.33
C ASN A 132 5.09 -1.30 5.58
N PHE A 133 4.53 -0.56 6.55
CA PHE A 133 5.15 -0.35 7.85
C PHE A 133 5.38 -1.67 8.60
N VAL A 134 4.37 -2.53 8.67
CA VAL A 134 4.47 -3.84 9.34
C VAL A 134 5.47 -4.75 8.62
N ALA A 135 5.48 -4.76 7.29
CA ALA A 135 6.48 -5.48 6.50
C ALA A 135 7.91 -4.99 6.78
N GLY A 136 8.09 -3.68 6.96
CA GLY A 136 9.36 -3.10 7.40
C GLY A 136 9.77 -3.58 8.80
N SER A 137 8.85 -3.47 9.76
CA SER A 137 9.08 -3.80 11.16
C SER A 137 9.40 -5.29 11.39
N THR A 138 8.84 -6.17 10.56
CA THR A 138 9.06 -7.63 10.60
C THR A 138 10.30 -8.08 9.82
N GLN A 139 11.08 -7.13 9.28
CA GLN A 139 12.28 -7.38 8.47
C GLN A 139 11.99 -8.15 7.17
N PHE A 140 10.82 -7.96 6.57
CA PHE A 140 10.48 -8.56 5.28
C PHE A 140 11.51 -8.16 4.22
N SER A 141 11.90 -9.08 3.33
CA SER A 141 13.01 -8.83 2.40
C SER A 141 12.71 -7.68 1.44
N LEU A 142 13.59 -6.67 1.39
CA LEU A 142 13.43 -5.49 0.54
C LEU A 142 13.23 -5.83 -0.94
N ARG A 143 14.00 -6.80 -1.45
CA ARG A 143 13.91 -7.19 -2.87
C ARG A 143 12.53 -7.74 -3.22
N ARG A 144 11.96 -8.61 -2.38
CA ARG A 144 10.61 -9.15 -2.62
C ARG A 144 9.57 -8.03 -2.48
N PHE A 145 9.70 -7.18 -1.47
CA PHE A 145 8.83 -6.03 -1.28
C PHE A 145 8.75 -5.16 -2.53
N LEU A 146 9.89 -4.67 -3.02
CA LEU A 146 9.95 -3.78 -4.19
C LEU A 146 9.43 -4.44 -5.47
N LEU A 147 9.64 -5.75 -5.65
CA LEU A 147 9.10 -6.46 -6.82
C LEU A 147 7.57 -6.56 -6.77
N ILE A 148 7.02 -6.92 -5.61
CA ILE A 148 5.57 -7.07 -5.43
C ILE A 148 4.89 -5.71 -5.50
N ASP A 149 5.39 -4.74 -4.75
CA ASP A 149 4.86 -3.38 -4.69
C ASP A 149 5.06 -2.64 -6.02
N GLY A 150 6.19 -2.85 -6.70
CA GLY A 150 6.42 -2.32 -8.05
C GLY A 150 5.41 -2.85 -9.06
N ALA A 151 5.12 -4.15 -9.04
CA ALA A 151 4.08 -4.73 -9.91
C ALA A 151 2.69 -4.18 -9.58
N ALA A 152 2.36 -4.07 -8.28
CA ALA A 152 1.09 -3.50 -7.83
C ALA A 152 0.97 -2.01 -8.22
N SER A 153 2.06 -1.25 -8.13
CA SER A 153 2.18 0.16 -8.51
C SER A 153 1.98 0.39 -10.00
N LEU A 154 2.62 -0.44 -10.82
CA LEU A 154 2.47 -0.39 -12.27
C LEU A 154 1.03 -0.72 -12.68
N LEU A 155 0.42 -1.74 -12.07
CA LEU A 155 -0.96 -2.09 -12.35
C LEU A 155 -1.92 -0.96 -11.95
N TRP A 156 -1.76 -0.40 -10.75
CA TRP A 156 -2.56 0.73 -10.27
C TRP A 156 -2.43 1.95 -11.19
N ALA A 157 -1.21 2.37 -11.51
CA ALA A 157 -0.98 3.54 -12.36
C ALA A 157 -1.50 3.31 -13.79
N GLY A 158 -1.28 2.11 -14.33
CA GLY A 158 -1.73 1.72 -15.66
C GLY A 158 -3.25 1.74 -15.79
N TRP A 159 -3.96 1.13 -14.84
CA TRP A 159 -5.43 1.07 -14.89
C TRP A 159 -6.07 2.46 -14.69
N LEU A 160 -5.55 3.30 -13.79
CA LEU A 160 -6.09 4.65 -13.57
C LEU A 160 -5.84 5.55 -14.78
N THR A 161 -4.65 5.48 -15.37
CA THR A 161 -4.33 6.19 -16.61
C THR A 161 -5.27 5.73 -17.72
N GLY A 162 -5.44 4.40 -17.86
CA GLY A 162 -6.36 3.80 -18.83
C GLY A 162 -7.82 4.22 -18.63
N LEU A 163 -8.29 4.36 -17.38
CA LEU A 163 -9.63 4.89 -17.10
C LEU A 163 -9.80 6.32 -17.62
N GLY A 164 -8.79 7.17 -17.44
CA GLY A 164 -8.80 8.53 -17.99
C GLY A 164 -8.88 8.53 -19.52
N MET A 165 -8.03 7.73 -20.16
CA MET A 165 -7.98 7.58 -21.63
C MET A 165 -9.30 7.07 -22.21
N ILE A 166 -9.84 5.99 -21.63
CA ILE A 166 -11.09 5.38 -22.09
C ILE A 166 -12.27 6.32 -21.82
N GLY A 167 -12.26 7.00 -20.66
CA GLY A 167 -13.26 7.99 -20.33
C GLY A 167 -13.33 9.09 -21.39
N GLU A 168 -12.18 9.65 -21.78
CA GLU A 168 -12.08 10.68 -22.81
C GLU A 168 -12.60 10.15 -24.16
N ALA A 169 -12.10 8.99 -24.58
CA ALA A 169 -12.44 8.38 -25.85
C ALA A 169 -13.94 8.04 -26.01
N LEU A 170 -14.61 7.65 -24.92
CA LEU A 170 -16.04 7.30 -24.96
C LEU A 170 -16.97 8.51 -24.87
N ILE A 171 -16.58 9.53 -24.11
CA ILE A 171 -17.46 10.66 -23.78
C ILE A 171 -17.26 11.82 -24.76
N GLY A 172 -16.07 11.96 -25.36
CA GLY A 172 -15.74 13.06 -26.26
C GLY A 172 -15.65 14.43 -25.58
N ASN A 173 -15.71 14.46 -24.24
CA ASN A 173 -15.56 15.64 -23.42
C ASN A 173 -14.64 15.34 -22.24
N MET A 174 -13.46 15.97 -22.24
CA MET A 174 -12.40 15.80 -21.25
C MET A 174 -12.89 16.03 -19.81
N LEU A 175 -13.68 17.07 -19.53
CA LEU A 175 -14.12 17.37 -18.16
C LEU A 175 -15.09 16.31 -17.64
N ILE A 176 -16.00 15.84 -18.48
CA ILE A 176 -16.95 14.80 -18.11
C ILE A 176 -16.21 13.46 -17.96
N ALA A 177 -15.25 13.17 -18.83
CA ALA A 177 -14.38 12.01 -18.73
C ALA A 177 -13.56 11.99 -17.43
N MET A 178 -12.94 13.12 -17.08
CA MET A 178 -12.25 13.31 -15.81
C MET A 178 -13.21 13.10 -14.64
N ALA A 179 -14.36 13.75 -14.64
CA ALA A 179 -15.33 13.65 -13.56
C ALA A 179 -15.85 12.21 -13.37
N VAL A 180 -16.14 11.51 -14.46
CA VAL A 180 -16.58 10.11 -14.45
C VAL A 180 -15.44 9.19 -14.00
N GLY A 181 -14.24 9.35 -14.55
CA GLY A 181 -13.07 8.53 -14.20
C GLY A 181 -12.68 8.71 -12.73
N ILE A 182 -12.63 9.95 -12.24
CA ILE A 182 -12.40 10.28 -10.84
C ILE A 182 -13.52 9.71 -9.98
N GLY A 183 -14.79 9.85 -10.40
CA GLY A 183 -15.93 9.28 -9.69
C GLY A 183 -15.84 7.76 -9.56
N VAL A 184 -15.49 7.05 -10.65
CA VAL A 184 -15.28 5.59 -10.65
C VAL A 184 -14.11 5.22 -9.74
N ALA A 185 -12.99 5.94 -9.80
CA ALA A 185 -11.84 5.70 -8.93
C ALA A 185 -12.21 5.87 -7.45
N ILE A 186 -12.95 6.93 -7.09
CA ILE A 186 -13.43 7.17 -5.72
C ILE A 186 -14.39 6.07 -5.28
N VAL A 187 -15.34 5.67 -6.12
CA VAL A 187 -16.30 4.60 -5.79
C VAL A 187 -15.58 3.28 -5.55
N LEU A 188 -14.59 2.94 -6.40
CA LEU A 188 -13.81 1.72 -6.23
C LEU A 188 -12.92 1.79 -4.99
N GLY A 189 -12.29 2.92 -4.70
CA GLY A 189 -11.56 3.15 -3.46
C GLY A 189 -12.46 2.97 -2.23
N TRP A 190 -13.68 3.54 -2.27
CA TRP A 190 -14.67 3.40 -1.22
C TRP A 190 -15.17 1.96 -1.05
N ILE A 191 -15.41 1.24 -2.16
CA ILE A 191 -15.77 -0.18 -2.14
C ILE A 191 -14.63 -0.99 -1.51
N SER A 192 -13.38 -0.76 -1.92
CA SER A 192 -12.20 -1.42 -1.34
C SER A 192 -12.08 -1.17 0.16
N GLU A 193 -12.29 0.08 0.61
CA GLU A 193 -12.30 0.44 2.02
C GLU A 193 -13.44 -0.25 2.78
N ARG A 194 -14.64 -0.31 2.19
CA ARG A 194 -15.81 -0.94 2.79
C ARG A 194 -15.64 -2.45 2.88
N LEU A 195 -15.13 -3.09 1.83
CA LEU A 195 -14.79 -4.51 1.81
C LEU A 195 -13.71 -4.82 2.84
N PHE A 196 -12.73 -3.95 3.04
CA PHE A 196 -11.72 -4.12 4.09
C PHE A 196 -12.32 -4.03 5.50
N LYS A 197 -13.19 -3.05 5.77
CA LYS A 197 -13.93 -2.94 7.05
C LYS A 197 -14.83 -4.15 7.29
N LEU A 198 -15.46 -4.67 6.24
CA LEU A 198 -16.28 -5.88 6.32
C LEU A 198 -15.43 -7.12 6.53
N PHE A 199 -14.27 -7.22 5.89
CA PHE A 199 -13.33 -8.32 6.04
C PHE A 199 -12.73 -8.36 7.45
N THR A 200 -12.30 -7.22 7.97
CA THR A 200 -11.81 -7.10 9.36
C THR A 200 -12.92 -7.41 10.36
N ALA A 201 -14.12 -6.88 10.19
CA ALA A 201 -15.27 -7.22 11.02
C ALA A 201 -15.69 -8.70 10.89
N TRP A 202 -15.51 -9.31 9.72
CA TRP A 202 -15.77 -10.73 9.48
C TRP A 202 -14.71 -11.62 10.15
N LEU A 203 -13.45 -11.20 10.16
CA LEU A 203 -12.38 -11.85 10.92
C LEU A 203 -12.70 -11.83 12.42
N ASP A 204 -13.13 -10.68 12.95
CA ASP A 204 -13.57 -10.55 14.34
C ASP A 204 -14.75 -11.48 14.66
N ARG A 205 -15.74 -11.57 13.75
CA ARG A 205 -16.93 -12.44 13.90
C ARG A 205 -16.64 -13.94 13.79
N ARG A 206 -15.54 -14.36 13.15
CA ARG A 206 -15.13 -15.77 13.04
C ARG A 206 -14.34 -16.27 14.27
N GLY A 207 -14.27 -15.47 15.33
CA GLY A 207 -13.62 -15.85 16.59
C GLY A 207 -12.13 -15.53 16.65
N TYR A 208 -11.59 -14.73 15.72
CA TYR A 208 -10.35 -14.01 15.97
C TYR A 208 -10.68 -12.77 16.81
N HIS A 209 -11.07 -12.96 18.06
CA HIS A 209 -11.23 -11.85 18.98
C HIS A 209 -9.85 -11.26 19.30
N LEU A 210 -9.59 -10.03 18.86
CA LEU A 210 -8.58 -9.17 19.47
C LEU A 210 -9.12 -8.67 20.83
N ASP A 211 -9.43 -9.58 21.74
CA ASP A 211 -9.85 -9.25 23.10
C ASP A 211 -8.63 -8.75 23.88
N PRO A 212 -8.64 -7.51 24.41
CA PRO A 212 -7.55 -7.01 25.26
C PRO A 212 -7.45 -7.77 26.59
N GLU A 213 -8.55 -8.37 27.07
CA GLU A 213 -8.65 -9.07 28.36
C GLU A 213 -8.76 -10.60 28.23
N GLY A 214 -9.27 -11.13 27.12
CA GLY A 214 -9.36 -12.58 26.84
C GLY A 214 -8.00 -13.26 26.58
N TYR A 215 -6.91 -12.50 26.68
CA TYR A 215 -5.57 -12.93 26.37
C TYR A 215 -4.77 -13.47 27.57
N GLN A 216 -5.39 -13.52 28.75
CA GLN A 216 -4.79 -14.11 29.94
C GLN A 216 -4.80 -15.65 29.94
N ASP A 217 -5.52 -16.30 29.02
CA ASP A 217 -5.74 -17.76 29.02
C ASP A 217 -5.20 -18.48 27.76
N ILE A 218 -4.07 -18.01 27.22
CA ILE A 218 -3.30 -18.77 26.22
C ILE A 218 -1.95 -19.19 26.82
N GLY A 219 -2.02 -19.94 27.92
CA GLY A 219 -0.88 -20.46 28.66
C GLY A 219 0.03 -21.40 27.87
N GLU A 220 -0.35 -21.90 26.68
CA GLU A 220 0.41 -22.95 25.98
C GLU A 220 0.27 -22.86 24.45
N VAL A 221 0.82 -21.82 23.83
CA VAL A 221 1.22 -21.95 22.41
C VAL A 221 2.71 -22.29 22.40
N PRO A 222 3.11 -23.53 22.03
CA PRO A 222 4.52 -23.91 21.97
C PRO A 222 5.22 -23.05 20.91
N VAL A 223 6.01 -22.08 21.38
CA VAL A 223 6.92 -21.34 20.53
C VAL A 223 8.09 -22.27 20.26
N GLU A 224 8.09 -22.95 19.13
CA GLU A 224 9.24 -23.77 18.73
C GLU A 224 10.43 -22.82 18.47
N PRO A 225 11.53 -22.91 19.24
CA PRO A 225 12.63 -21.96 19.12
C PRO A 225 13.35 -22.13 17.78
N PRO A 226 13.95 -21.05 17.22
CA PRO A 226 14.67 -21.10 15.96
C PRO A 226 15.78 -22.18 15.99
N ILE A 227 15.92 -22.88 14.87
CA ILE A 227 16.67 -24.14 14.66
C ILE A 227 18.16 -24.11 15.12
N HIS A 228 18.71 -22.94 15.45
CA HIS A 228 20.10 -22.77 15.85
C HIS A 228 20.40 -22.94 17.35
N LEU A 229 19.42 -23.28 18.19
CA LEU A 229 19.62 -23.47 19.65
C LEU A 229 19.37 -24.89 20.16
N ARG A 230 19.43 -25.93 19.33
CA ARG A 230 19.56 -27.31 19.84
C ARG A 230 20.97 -27.51 20.39
N ARG A 231 21.17 -27.25 21.68
CA ARG A 231 22.28 -27.88 22.43
C ARG A 231 22.15 -29.39 22.22
N ARG A 232 23.19 -30.01 21.64
CA ARG A 232 23.29 -31.48 21.59
C ARG A 232 23.09 -32.01 23.01
N PRO A 233 22.21 -33.01 23.23
CA PRO A 233 22.17 -33.68 24.52
C PRO A 233 23.56 -34.26 24.82
N ARG A 234 24.10 -33.90 25.98
CA ARG A 234 25.33 -34.48 26.52
C ARG A 234 25.02 -35.95 26.79
N ASN A 235 25.62 -36.84 26.01
CA ASN A 235 25.49 -38.28 26.14
C ASN A 235 26.06 -38.71 27.51
N PRO A 236 25.28 -39.23 28.46
CA PRO A 236 25.81 -39.88 29.65
C PRO A 236 26.11 -41.32 29.27
N ARG A 237 27.34 -41.58 28.82
CA ARG A 237 27.90 -42.94 28.80
C ARG A 237 29.11 -42.96 29.70
N HIS A 238 29.06 -43.93 30.62
CA HIS A 238 30.14 -44.42 31.46
C HIS A 238 30.79 -43.40 32.37
N ASP A 239 30.40 -43.44 33.64
CA ASP A 239 31.33 -43.42 34.77
C ASP A 239 30.55 -43.91 35.99
N ASP A 240 30.32 -45.23 36.07
CA ASP A 240 29.87 -45.94 37.27
C ASP A 240 30.31 -47.40 37.11
N ASP A 241 31.62 -47.61 37.04
CA ASP A 241 32.29 -48.90 37.24
C ASP A 241 33.79 -48.62 37.50
N ALA A 242 34.11 -48.05 38.65
CA ALA A 242 35.43 -48.17 39.29
C ALA A 242 35.41 -47.65 40.74
N SER A 243 35.56 -48.61 41.65
CA SER A 243 36.13 -48.50 43.02
C SER A 243 35.19 -48.06 44.15
#